data_AF-A0A7C0VT07-F1
#
_entry.id   AF-A0A7C0VT07-F1
#
_cell.length_a   1.000
_cell.length_b   1.000
_cell.length_c   1.000
_cell.angle_alpha   90.00
_cell.angle_beta   90.00
_cell.angle_gamma   90.00
#
_symmetry.space_group_name_H-M   'P 1'
#
loop_
_entity.id
_entity.type
_entity.pdbx_description
1 polymer ?
#
loop_
_entity_poly.entity_id
_entity_poly.type
_entity_poly.pdbx_seq_one_letter_code
_entity_poly.pdbx_strand_id
1 'polypeptide(L)'
;MGLIGYEVSKLDQKIVDEEPLSLSEAYKLLKDKLKDKELPPSLNPTYDDEGNALPDSIVARAFLDYLRRIKPIDYEKALEIKRRILEEVDWSQYTVDERSVKGFVSKIVDLLPRNLVELYVIQDQFNIILSEDDAKRIVKIVEEVLSE
;
A
#
# COMPACT_ATOMS: atom_id res chain seq x y z
N MET A 1 -34.01 0.45 25.96
CA MET A 1 -32.86 1.07 25.24
C MET A 1 -31.88 -0.04 24.96
N GLY A 2 -31.87 -0.59 23.74
CA GLY A 2 -30.93 -1.63 23.34
C GLY A 2 -29.82 -1.00 22.50
N LEU A 3 -28.58 -1.17 22.93
CA LEU A 3 -27.39 -0.80 22.16
C LEU A 3 -27.39 -1.63 20.86
N ILE A 4 -27.52 -0.95 19.72
CA ILE A 4 -27.35 -1.55 18.41
C ILE A 4 -25.86 -1.88 18.30
N GLY A 5 -25.53 -3.17 18.41
CA GLY A 5 -24.21 -3.66 18.08
C GLY A 5 -23.93 -3.32 16.63
N TYR A 6 -22.87 -2.56 16.38
CA TYR A 6 -22.32 -2.41 15.04
C TYR A 6 -21.86 -3.80 14.58
N GLU A 7 -22.71 -4.48 13.82
CA GLU A 7 -22.27 -5.62 13.01
C GLU A 7 -21.24 -5.09 12.03
N VAL A 8 -19.97 -5.29 12.35
CA VAL A 8 -18.84 -5.15 11.42
C VAL A 8 -19.21 -5.97 10.18
N SER A 9 -19.40 -5.30 9.05
CA SER A 9 -19.90 -5.98 7.86
C SER A 9 -18.89 -7.07 7.45
N LYS A 10 -19.35 -8.18 6.87
CA LYS A 10 -18.45 -9.24 6.37
C LYS A 10 -17.45 -8.73 5.32
N LEU A 11 -17.74 -7.59 4.70
CA LEU A 11 -16.83 -6.85 3.81
C LEU A 11 -15.67 -6.22 4.59
N ASP A 12 -15.95 -5.61 5.74
CA ASP A 12 -14.93 -5.05 6.62
C ASP A 12 -14.02 -6.15 7.18
N GLN A 13 -14.57 -7.31 7.54
CA GLN A 13 -13.76 -8.46 8.00
C GLN A 13 -12.84 -9.02 6.89
N LYS A 14 -13.30 -9.08 5.64
CA LYS A 14 -12.49 -9.63 4.53
C LYS A 14 -11.32 -8.70 4.17
N ILE A 15 -11.53 -7.39 4.31
CA ILE A 15 -10.50 -6.36 4.13
C ILE A 15 -9.47 -6.39 5.27
N VAL A 16 -9.85 -6.84 6.48
CA VAL A 16 -8.99 -6.88 7.68
C VAL A 16 -7.82 -7.86 7.56
N ASP A 17 -7.93 -8.94 6.77
CA ASP A 17 -6.89 -9.97 6.63
C ASP A 17 -5.87 -9.71 5.50
N GLU A 18 -6.06 -8.67 4.68
CA GLU A 18 -5.18 -8.41 3.53
C GLU A 18 -4.02 -7.46 3.90
N GLU A 19 -2.79 -7.89 3.59
CA GLU A 19 -1.57 -7.13 3.82
C GLU A 19 -1.47 -5.90 2.88
N PRO A 20 -1.32 -4.67 3.40
CA PRO A 20 -1.21 -3.48 2.57
C PRO A 20 0.03 -3.49 1.65
N LEU A 21 -0.20 -3.33 0.35
CA LEU A 21 0.83 -3.20 -0.67
C LEU A 21 1.05 -1.74 -1.07
N SER A 22 2.30 -1.37 -1.32
CA SER A 22 2.66 -0.15 -2.04
C SER A 22 2.33 -0.27 -3.53
N LEU A 23 2.29 0.87 -4.22
CA LEU A 23 2.11 0.95 -5.67
C LEU A 23 3.24 0.25 -6.43
N SER A 24 4.47 0.25 -5.89
CA SER A 24 5.60 -0.50 -6.46
C SER A 24 5.39 -2.01 -6.36
N GLU A 25 4.94 -2.51 -5.21
CA GLU A 25 4.59 -3.93 -5.01
C GLU A 25 3.43 -4.35 -5.93
N ALA A 26 2.37 -3.54 -5.99
CA ALA A 26 1.23 -3.78 -6.86
C ALA A 26 1.65 -3.78 -8.35
N TYR A 27 2.52 -2.86 -8.76
CA TYR A 27 3.03 -2.79 -10.13
C TYR A 27 3.85 -4.02 -10.51
N LYS A 28 4.73 -4.48 -9.61
CA LYS A 28 5.53 -5.69 -9.81
C LYS A 28 4.65 -6.93 -9.97
N LEU A 29 3.69 -7.12 -9.06
CA LEU A 29 2.74 -8.23 -9.11
C LEU A 29 1.91 -8.26 -10.39
N LEU A 30 1.37 -7.12 -10.82
CA LEU A 30 0.57 -7.04 -12.05
C LEU A 30 1.43 -7.27 -13.29
N LYS A 31 2.64 -6.72 -13.32
CA LYS A 31 3.56 -6.89 -14.45
C LYS A 31 4.02 -8.33 -14.60
N ASP A 32 4.33 -9.01 -13.50
CA ASP A 32 4.74 -10.41 -13.53
C ASP A 32 3.58 -11.33 -13.96
N LYS A 33 2.37 -11.13 -13.39
CA LYS A 33 1.17 -11.86 -13.80
C LYS A 33 0.78 -11.67 -15.26
N LEU A 34 1.01 -10.49 -15.83
CA LEU A 34 0.74 -10.22 -17.26
C LEU A 34 1.80 -10.76 -18.21
N LYS A 35 3.05 -10.92 -17.75
CA LYS A 35 4.12 -11.56 -18.54
C LYS A 35 3.88 -13.06 -18.70
N ASP A 36 3.31 -13.70 -17.70
CA ASP A 36 3.03 -15.14 -17.71
C ASP A 36 1.83 -15.53 -18.58
N LYS A 37 1.16 -14.58 -19.25
CA LYS A 37 -0.05 -14.76 -20.10
C LYS A 37 -1.26 -15.42 -19.42
N GLU A 38 -1.10 -15.99 -18.24
CA GLU A 38 -2.17 -16.46 -17.38
C GLU A 38 -2.30 -15.47 -16.23
N LEU A 39 -3.24 -14.54 -16.38
CA LEU A 39 -3.72 -13.86 -15.19
C LEU A 39 -4.30 -14.94 -14.26
N PRO A 40 -4.17 -14.83 -12.93
CA PRO A 40 -4.88 -15.73 -12.03
C PRO A 40 -6.38 -15.71 -12.40
N PRO A 41 -7.15 -16.78 -12.16
CA PRO A 41 -8.55 -16.84 -12.58
C PRO A 41 -9.40 -15.63 -12.14
N SER A 42 -9.02 -14.99 -11.03
CA SER A 42 -9.64 -13.76 -10.50
C SER A 42 -9.31 -12.47 -11.27
N LEU A 43 -8.31 -12.47 -12.15
CA LEU A 43 -7.86 -11.32 -12.94
C LEU A 43 -7.84 -11.59 -14.44
N ASN A 44 -8.12 -12.83 -14.89
CA ASN A 44 -8.34 -13.11 -16.30
C ASN A 44 -9.48 -12.23 -16.83
N PRO A 45 -9.40 -11.73 -18.08
CA PRO A 45 -10.58 -11.21 -18.77
C PRO A 45 -11.57 -12.35 -18.92
N THR A 46 -12.50 -12.38 -17.99
CA THR A 46 -13.75 -13.09 -18.18
C THR A 46 -14.53 -12.30 -19.23
N TYR A 47 -15.05 -12.98 -20.22
CA TYR A 47 -15.95 -12.41 -21.19
C TYR A 47 -17.34 -12.95 -20.90
N ASP A 48 -18.38 -12.15 -21.12
CA ASP A 48 -19.73 -12.70 -21.18
C ASP A 48 -19.89 -13.58 -22.44
N ASP A 49 -21.03 -14.28 -22.54
CA ASP A 49 -21.34 -15.16 -23.66
C ASP A 49 -21.44 -14.39 -25.01
N GLU A 50 -21.48 -13.05 -24.96
CA GLU A 50 -21.52 -12.16 -26.13
C GLU A 50 -20.11 -11.64 -26.53
N GLY A 51 -19.06 -11.99 -25.77
CA GLY A 51 -17.68 -11.58 -26.05
C GLY A 51 -17.30 -10.19 -25.52
N ASN A 52 -18.08 -9.61 -24.61
CA ASN A 52 -17.74 -8.37 -23.92
C ASN A 52 -16.85 -8.66 -22.72
N ALA A 53 -15.76 -7.90 -22.55
CA ALA A 53 -14.89 -8.05 -21.38
C ALA A 53 -15.63 -7.66 -20.09
N LEU A 54 -15.68 -8.56 -19.11
CA LEU A 54 -16.20 -8.29 -17.78
C LEU A 54 -15.32 -7.23 -17.06
N PRO A 55 -15.91 -6.43 -16.16
CA PRO A 55 -15.33 -5.17 -15.67
C PRO A 55 -13.93 -5.30 -15.04
N ASP A 56 -13.65 -6.42 -14.37
CA ASP A 56 -12.46 -6.59 -13.53
C ASP A 56 -11.15 -6.59 -14.35
N SER A 57 -11.19 -7.06 -15.59
CA SER A 57 -10.02 -7.05 -16.49
C SER A 57 -9.74 -5.69 -17.13
N ILE A 58 -10.78 -4.88 -17.33
CA ILE A 58 -10.67 -3.49 -17.76
C ILE A 58 -10.06 -2.67 -16.63
N VAL A 59 -10.51 -2.90 -15.39
CA VAL A 59 -9.99 -2.22 -14.19
C VAL A 59 -8.51 -2.55 -13.97
N ALA A 60 -8.10 -3.82 -14.08
CA ALA A 60 -6.69 -4.22 -13.91
C ALA A 60 -5.77 -3.58 -14.97
N ARG A 61 -6.20 -3.50 -16.23
CA ARG A 61 -5.44 -2.83 -17.30
C ARG A 61 -5.37 -1.32 -17.10
N ALA A 62 -6.49 -0.69 -16.76
CA ALA A 62 -6.54 0.74 -16.47
C ALA A 62 -5.64 1.10 -15.28
N PHE A 63 -5.62 0.26 -14.24
CA PHE A 63 -4.75 0.43 -13.08
C PHE A 63 -3.27 0.22 -13.43
N LEU A 64 -2.93 -0.78 -14.25
CA LEU A 64 -1.55 -0.92 -14.76
C LEU A 64 -1.10 0.29 -15.58
N ASP A 65 -1.96 0.82 -16.45
CA ASP A 65 -1.64 1.99 -17.24
C ASP A 65 -1.49 3.25 -16.37
N TYR A 66 -2.29 3.35 -15.31
CA TYR A 66 -2.09 4.35 -14.26
C TYR A 66 -0.71 4.21 -13.59
N LEU A 67 -0.34 3.00 -13.15
CA LEU A 67 0.97 2.72 -12.53
C LEU A 67 2.13 3.04 -13.48
N ARG A 68 2.01 2.74 -14.78
CA ARG A 68 3.00 3.11 -15.80
C ARG A 68 3.17 4.62 -15.96
N ARG A 69 2.11 5.40 -15.73
CA ARG A 69 2.13 6.87 -15.85
C ARG A 69 2.79 7.51 -14.63
N ILE A 70 2.38 7.11 -13.43
CA ILE A 70 2.94 7.67 -12.20
C ILE A 70 4.37 7.21 -11.94
N LYS A 71 4.77 6.07 -12.53
CA LYS A 71 6.10 5.45 -12.39
C LYS A 71 6.51 5.35 -10.91
N PRO A 72 5.88 4.43 -10.15
CA PRO A 72 6.25 4.23 -8.76
C PRO A 72 7.74 3.86 -8.67
N ILE A 73 8.33 4.04 -7.49
CA ILE A 73 9.77 3.80 -7.30
C ILE A 73 10.15 2.35 -7.62
N ASP A 74 11.45 2.14 -7.79
CA ASP A 74 11.97 0.80 -7.99
C ASP A 74 11.50 -0.16 -6.87
N TYR A 75 11.19 -1.40 -7.25
CA TYR A 75 10.61 -2.39 -6.36
C TYR A 75 11.54 -2.75 -5.20
N GLU A 76 12.84 -2.88 -5.44
CA GLU A 76 13.80 -3.22 -4.39
C GLU A 76 13.95 -2.05 -3.40
N LYS A 77 14.01 -0.82 -3.92
CA LYS A 77 14.02 0.39 -3.07
C LYS A 77 12.75 0.51 -2.24
N ALA A 78 11.59 0.18 -2.79
CA ALA A 78 10.32 0.17 -2.07
C ALA A 78 10.34 -0.83 -0.90
N LEU A 79 10.80 -2.06 -1.16
CA LEU A 79 10.95 -3.08 -0.11
C LEU A 79 11.95 -2.65 0.96
N GLU A 80 13.06 -2.03 0.56
CA GLU A 80 14.07 -1.58 1.51
C GLU A 80 13.56 -0.47 2.43
N ILE A 81 12.91 0.56 1.90
CA ILE A 81 12.29 1.63 2.72
C ILE A 81 11.28 1.01 3.69
N LYS A 82 10.40 0.13 3.19
CA LYS A 82 9.36 -0.54 4.01
C LYS A 82 10.00 -1.34 5.15
N ARG A 83 11.00 -2.16 4.83
CA ARG A 83 11.72 -2.99 5.81
C ARG A 83 12.43 -2.15 6.86
N ARG A 84 13.20 -1.15 6.45
CA ARG A 84 13.95 -0.27 7.37
C ARG A 84 13.03 0.48 8.32
N ILE A 85 11.91 1.03 7.84
CA ILE A 85 10.95 1.73 8.69
C ILE A 85 10.30 0.76 9.71
N LEU A 86 9.95 -0.46 9.29
CA LEU A 86 9.35 -1.45 10.18
C LEU A 86 10.32 -1.97 11.25
N GLU A 87 11.62 -2.06 10.94
CA GLU A 87 12.65 -2.55 11.86
C GLU A 87 13.25 -1.46 12.75
N GLU A 88 13.47 -0.25 12.22
CA GLU A 88 14.23 0.81 12.90
C GLU A 88 13.37 1.71 13.80
N VAL A 89 12.04 1.65 13.66
CA VAL A 89 11.08 2.37 14.52
C VAL A 89 10.53 1.40 15.55
N ASP A 90 10.60 1.75 16.84
CA ASP A 90 9.95 0.96 17.89
C ASP A 90 8.45 1.21 17.88
N TRP A 91 7.69 0.36 17.20
CA TRP A 91 6.24 0.50 17.08
C TRP A 91 5.48 0.21 18.39
N SER A 92 6.12 -0.45 19.36
CA SER A 92 5.46 -0.83 20.62
C SER A 92 5.15 0.37 21.52
N GLN A 93 5.80 1.51 21.29
CA GLN A 93 5.54 2.76 22.01
C GLN A 93 4.25 3.47 21.54
N TYR A 94 3.67 3.05 20.40
CA TYR A 94 2.50 3.68 19.81
C TYR A 94 1.24 2.81 20.02
N THR A 95 0.11 3.45 20.33
CA THR A 95 -1.19 2.77 20.47
C THR A 95 -1.88 2.65 19.11
N VAL A 96 -1.23 1.92 18.19
CA VAL A 96 -1.70 1.69 16.82
C VAL A 96 -1.69 0.20 16.50
N ASP A 97 -2.67 -0.26 15.71
CA ASP A 97 -2.71 -1.64 15.25
C ASP A 97 -1.70 -1.90 14.12
N GLU A 98 -1.25 -3.14 14.01
CA GLU A 98 -0.22 -3.56 13.05
C GLU A 98 -0.59 -3.24 11.59
N ARG A 99 -1.88 -3.31 11.25
CA ARG A 99 -2.35 -3.06 9.88
C ARG A 99 -2.27 -1.57 9.54
N SER A 100 -2.64 -0.70 10.47
CA SER A 100 -2.46 0.75 10.32
C SER A 100 -0.98 1.11 10.16
N VAL A 101 -0.07 0.45 10.89
CA VAL A 101 1.38 0.60 10.68
C VAL A 101 1.78 0.18 9.27
N LYS A 102 1.43 -1.04 8.85
CA LYS A 102 1.76 -1.54 7.50
C LYS A 102 1.18 -0.66 6.38
N GLY A 103 -0.04 -0.16 6.56
CA GLY A 103 -0.68 0.76 5.63
C GLY A 103 0.03 2.12 5.56
N PHE A 104 0.41 2.66 6.72
CA PHE A 104 1.17 3.90 6.84
C PHE A 104 2.54 3.79 6.15
N VAL A 105 3.27 2.71 6.40
CA VAL A 105 4.58 2.47 5.78
C VAL A 105 4.44 2.31 4.27
N SER A 106 3.45 1.56 3.78
CA SER A 106 3.16 1.47 2.33
C SER A 106 2.85 2.84 1.73
N LYS A 107 2.15 3.72 2.46
CA LYS A 107 1.85 5.07 2.00
C LYS A 107 3.08 5.98 1.99
N ILE A 108 4.01 5.82 2.93
CA ILE A 108 5.32 6.49 2.92
C ILE A 108 6.10 6.10 1.66
N VAL A 109 6.10 4.82 1.29
CA VAL A 109 6.75 4.34 0.07
C VAL A 109 6.11 4.93 -1.19
N ASP A 110 4.79 5.07 -1.21
CA ASP A 110 4.07 5.64 -2.36
C ASP A 110 4.31 7.14 -2.55
N LEU A 111 4.44 7.88 -1.45
CA LEU A 111 4.48 9.34 -1.45
C LEU A 111 5.89 9.92 -1.26
N LEU A 112 6.82 9.15 -0.71
CA LEU A 112 8.23 9.50 -0.49
C LEU A 112 8.40 10.88 0.18
N PRO A 113 7.92 11.06 1.42
CA PRO A 113 7.99 12.34 2.11
C PRO A 113 9.45 12.80 2.25
N ARG A 114 9.73 14.01 1.79
CA ARG A 114 11.08 14.62 1.79
C ARG A 114 11.37 15.47 3.02
N ASN A 115 10.36 15.72 3.83
CA ASN A 115 10.44 16.55 5.03
C ASN A 115 9.34 16.15 6.03
N LEU A 116 9.46 16.66 7.26
CA LEU A 116 8.53 16.35 8.34
C LEU A 116 7.09 16.79 8.03
N VAL A 117 6.90 17.90 7.32
CA VAL A 117 5.56 18.39 6.97
C VAL A 117 4.85 17.40 6.05
N GLU A 118 5.54 16.92 5.00
CA GLU A 118 5.00 15.91 4.10
C GLU A 118 4.67 14.60 4.86
N LEU A 119 5.53 14.17 5.79
CA LEU A 119 5.27 12.97 6.60
C LEU A 119 4.07 13.15 7.55
N TYR A 120 3.92 14.31 8.18
CA TYR A 120 2.82 14.58 9.11
C TYR A 120 1.44 14.65 8.42
N VAL A 121 1.40 14.98 7.13
CA VAL A 121 0.15 14.86 6.35
C VAL A 121 -0.25 13.39 6.18
N ILE A 122 0.72 12.48 6.11
CA ILE A 122 0.45 11.04 5.96
C ILE A 122 -0.01 10.45 7.29
N GLN A 123 0.64 10.79 8.41
CA GLN A 123 0.35 10.15 9.71
C GLN A 123 -1.10 10.39 10.18
N ASP A 124 -1.67 11.56 9.86
CA ASP A 124 -3.05 11.95 10.20
C ASP A 124 -4.09 10.99 9.57
N GLN A 125 -3.78 10.43 8.40
CA GLN A 125 -4.66 9.48 7.70
C GLN A 125 -4.72 8.10 8.39
N PHE A 126 -3.71 7.78 9.22
CA PHE A 126 -3.55 6.48 9.87
C PHE A 126 -3.71 6.55 11.40
N ASN A 127 -4.09 7.72 11.94
CA ASN A 127 -4.15 7.98 13.38
C ASN A 127 -2.84 7.65 14.12
N ILE A 128 -1.70 7.87 13.45
CA ILE A 128 -0.37 7.69 14.04
C ILE A 128 0.17 9.06 14.42
N ILE A 129 0.67 9.20 15.65
CA ILE A 129 1.35 10.40 16.12
C ILE A 129 2.78 10.00 16.48
N LEU A 130 3.70 10.23 15.55
CA LEU A 130 5.10 9.88 15.73
C LEU A 130 5.80 10.86 16.69
N SER A 131 6.80 10.34 17.42
CA SER A 131 7.81 11.18 18.04
C SER A 131 8.58 11.97 16.97
N GLU A 132 9.12 13.13 17.32
CA GLU A 132 9.92 13.92 16.38
C GLU A 132 11.17 13.15 15.89
N ASP A 133 11.77 12.34 16.76
CA ASP A 133 12.95 11.54 16.45
C ASP A 133 12.63 10.41 15.46
N ASP A 134 11.52 9.70 15.63
CA ASP A 134 11.07 8.66 14.69
C ASP A 134 10.63 9.27 13.36
N ALA A 135 9.97 10.42 13.38
CA ALA A 135 9.60 11.14 12.16
C ALA A 135 10.85 11.56 11.35
N LYS A 136 11.88 12.10 12.02
CA LYS A 136 13.17 12.41 11.38
C LYS A 136 13.85 11.17 10.84
N ARG A 137 13.81 10.05 11.59
CA ARG A 137 14.38 8.77 11.17
C ARG A 137 13.72 8.27 9.88
N ILE A 138 12.39 8.28 9.81
CA ILE A 138 11.64 7.85 8.62
C ILE A 138 12.01 8.69 7.40
N VAL A 139 12.03 10.03 7.52
CA VAL A 139 12.43 10.90 6.40
C VAL A 139 13.86 10.62 5.96
N LYS A 140 14.78 10.40 6.92
CA LYS A 140 16.18 10.06 6.61
C LYS A 140 16.32 8.73 5.89
N ILE A 141 15.57 7.69 6.29
CA ILE A 141 15.56 6.39 5.60
C ILE A 141 15.15 6.58 4.13
N VAL A 142 14.08 7.34 3.88
CA VAL A 142 13.61 7.63 2.52
C VAL A 142 14.70 8.37 1.72
N GLU A 143 15.33 9.38 2.29
CA GLU A 143 16.41 10.14 1.65
C GLU A 143 17.62 9.27 1.30
N GLU A 144 18.08 8.44 2.23
CA GLU A 144 19.23 7.53 2.04
C GLU A 144 18.98 6.56 0.89
N VAL A 145 17.87 5.81 0.91
CA VAL A 145 17.57 4.79 -0.10
C VAL A 145 17.36 5.42 -1.49
N LEU A 146 16.81 6.63 -1.56
CA LEU A 146 16.66 7.33 -2.84
C LEU A 146 17.99 7.84 -3.41
N SER A 147 18.99 8.07 -2.57
CA SER A 147 20.29 8.64 -2.96
C SER A 147 21.32 7.61 -3.42
N GLU A 148 21.12 6.33 -3.10
CA GLU A 148 21.95 5.19 -3.55
C GLU A 148 21.72 4.81 -5.03
#